data_AF-A0A242L2D7-F1
#
_entry.id   AF-A0A242L2D7-F1
#
_cell.length_a   1.000
_cell.length_b   1.000
_cell.length_c   1.000
_cell.angle_alpha   90.00
_cell.angle_beta   90.00
_cell.angle_gamma   90.00
#
_symmetry.space_group_name_H-M   'P 1'
#
loop_
_entity.id
_entity.type
_entity.pdbx_description
1 polymer ?
#
loop_
_entity_poly.entity_id
_entity_poly.type
_entity_poly.pdbx_seq_one_letter_code
_entity_poly.pdbx_strand_id
1 'polypeptide(L)'
;MSEPTEKERQITFLKEHEKKITAYVIERNDYVILKNYQIKNIEYDWKTVRVVQGMAFRTKSIAINISLFDETDKNIDGFEIYVYPDNISNPTKIKSFE
;
A
#
# COMPACT_ATOMS: atom_id res chain seq x y z
N MET A 1 -1.70 -20.04 20.60
CA MET A 1 -1.97 -19.26 19.36
C MET A 1 -1.18 -19.93 18.25
N SER A 2 -1.80 -20.20 17.10
CA SER A 2 -1.09 -20.66 15.90
C SER A 2 -0.22 -19.53 15.35
N GLU A 3 0.90 -19.87 14.72
CA GLU A 3 1.69 -18.86 14.02
C GLU A 3 0.86 -18.18 12.91
N PRO A 4 1.03 -16.85 12.71
CA PRO A 4 0.35 -16.17 11.63
C PRO A 4 0.84 -16.68 10.28
N THR A 5 -0.10 -16.86 9.36
CA THR A 5 0.16 -17.16 7.95
C THR A 5 0.98 -16.05 7.30
N GLU A 6 1.64 -16.35 6.18
CA GLU A 6 2.38 -15.34 5.40
C GLU A 6 1.49 -14.13 5.06
N LYS A 7 0.24 -14.36 4.65
CA LYS A 7 -0.71 -13.29 4.32
C LYS A 7 -1.04 -12.42 5.53
N GLU A 8 -1.25 -13.02 6.71
CA GLU A 8 -1.50 -12.26 7.94
C GLU A 8 -0.30 -11.40 8.33
N ARG A 9 0.93 -11.92 8.21
CA ARG A 9 2.16 -11.14 8.47
C ARG A 9 2.27 -9.95 7.52
N GLN A 10 1.96 -10.14 6.24
CA GLN A 10 1.96 -9.06 5.24
C GLN A 10 0.93 -7.98 5.57
N ILE A 11 -0.31 -8.37 5.92
CA ILE A 11 -1.36 -7.41 6.31
C ILE A 11 -0.96 -6.64 7.57
N THR A 12 -0.47 -7.33 8.61
CA THR A 12 0.01 -6.70 9.84
C THR A 12 1.13 -5.70 9.56
N PHE A 13 2.12 -6.10 8.76
CA PHE A 13 3.22 -5.23 8.34
C PHE A 13 2.75 -3.96 7.63
N LEU A 14 1.79 -4.07 6.70
CA LEU A 14 1.23 -2.91 6.02
C LEU A 14 0.47 -1.98 7.00
N LYS A 15 -0.31 -2.54 7.93
CA LYS A 15 -1.03 -1.76 8.97
C LYS A 15 -0.06 -1.03 9.90
N GLU A 16 1.01 -1.68 10.34
CA GLU A 16 2.06 -1.05 11.16
C GLU A 16 2.74 0.12 10.43
N HIS A 17 2.80 0.06 9.11
CA HIS A 17 3.42 1.08 8.26
C HIS A 17 2.40 2.00 7.54
N GLU A 18 1.12 1.94 7.89
CA GLU A 18 0.04 2.65 7.19
C GLU A 18 0.34 4.15 7.06
N LYS A 19 0.83 4.78 8.14
CA LYS A 19 1.24 6.20 8.12
C LYS A 19 2.32 6.50 7.09
N LYS A 20 3.30 5.61 6.93
CA LYS A 20 4.40 5.77 5.97
C LYS A 20 3.89 5.59 4.53
N ILE A 21 2.95 4.67 4.31
CA ILE A 21 2.31 4.46 3.01
C ILE A 21 1.45 5.68 2.65
N THR A 22 0.61 6.16 3.58
CA THR A 22 -0.22 7.36 3.39
C THR A 22 0.63 8.59 3.08
N ALA A 23 1.74 8.80 3.79
CA ALA A 23 2.66 9.90 3.51
C ALA A 23 3.27 9.80 2.10
N TYR A 24 3.66 8.61 1.64
CA TYR A 24 4.11 8.42 0.26
C TYR A 24 3.02 8.80 -0.75
N VAL A 25 1.79 8.32 -0.55
CA VAL A 25 0.68 8.58 -1.48
C VAL A 25 0.38 10.08 -1.60
N ILE A 26 0.34 10.80 -0.48
CA ILE A 26 -0.02 12.23 -0.47
C ILE A 26 1.15 13.11 -0.95
N GLU A 27 2.37 12.80 -0.53
CA GLU A 27 3.50 13.73 -0.67
C GLU A 27 4.45 13.41 -1.83
N ARG A 28 4.43 12.18 -2.35
CA ARG A 28 5.48 11.69 -3.26
C ARG A 28 4.98 10.91 -4.47
N ASN A 29 3.72 10.51 -4.49
CA ASN A 29 3.19 9.80 -5.64
C ASN A 29 2.86 10.78 -6.78
N ASP A 30 3.60 10.68 -7.88
CA ASP A 30 3.48 11.61 -9.01
C ASP A 30 2.06 11.66 -9.59
N TYR A 31 1.34 10.53 -9.64
CA TYR A 31 -0.04 10.49 -10.13
C TYR A 31 -0.96 11.39 -9.29
N VAL A 32 -0.86 11.28 -7.96
CA VAL A 32 -1.63 12.12 -7.03
C VAL A 32 -1.22 13.59 -7.12
N ILE A 33 0.09 13.88 -7.12
CA ILE A 33 0.62 15.24 -7.16
C ILE A 33 0.20 15.96 -8.45
N LEU A 34 0.34 15.31 -9.61
CA LEU A 34 -0.02 15.88 -10.91
C LEU A 34 -1.51 16.18 -11.03
N LYS A 35 -2.35 15.42 -10.33
CA LYS A 35 -3.81 15.65 -10.29
C LYS A 35 -4.22 16.77 -9.32
N ASN A 36 -3.32 17.21 -8.44
CA ASN A 36 -3.56 18.22 -7.43
C ASN A 36 -4.79 17.90 -6.55
N TYR A 37 -4.92 16.63 -6.15
CA TYR A 37 -6.04 16.18 -5.31
C TYR A 37 -5.97 16.78 -3.90
N GLN A 38 -7.12 17.26 -3.42
CA GLN A 38 -7.30 17.64 -2.01
C GLN A 38 -7.74 16.41 -1.23
N ILE A 39 -6.78 15.58 -0.85
CA ILE A 39 -7.04 14.32 -0.14
C ILE A 39 -7.24 14.61 1.34
N LYS A 40 -8.40 14.24 1.88
CA LYS A 40 -8.69 14.28 3.32
C LYS A 40 -8.45 12.93 3.98
N ASN A 41 -8.84 11.85 3.31
CA ASN A 41 -8.75 10.49 3.84
C ASN A 41 -8.31 9.49 2.76
N ILE A 42 -7.63 8.44 3.21
CA ILE A 42 -7.26 7.28 2.39
C ILE A 42 -7.79 6.03 3.07
N GLU A 43 -8.58 5.25 2.37
CA GLU A 43 -9.04 3.95 2.84
C GLU A 43 -8.25 2.82 2.16
N TYR A 44 -7.87 1.83 2.97
CA TYR A 44 -7.11 0.66 2.53
C TYR A 44 -8.02 -0.56 2.47
N ASP A 45 -8.14 -1.20 1.30
CA ASP A 45 -8.84 -2.48 1.19
C ASP A 45 -7.91 -3.64 1.53
N TRP A 46 -7.83 -3.97 2.82
CA TRP A 46 -7.01 -5.06 3.34
C TRP A 46 -7.32 -6.44 2.73
N LYS A 47 -8.50 -6.63 2.13
CA LYS A 47 -8.86 -7.89 1.47
C LYS A 47 -8.10 -8.08 0.15
N THR A 48 -7.69 -6.98 -0.48
CA THR A 48 -6.96 -6.97 -1.76
C THR A 48 -5.48 -7.28 -1.63
N VAL A 49 -4.95 -7.34 -0.39
CA VAL A 49 -3.54 -7.63 -0.12
C VAL A 49 -3.13 -8.94 -0.77
N ARG A 50 -2.15 -8.85 -1.67
CA ARG A 50 -1.57 -9.99 -2.38
C ARG A 50 -0.12 -9.73 -2.75
N VAL A 51 0.63 -10.81 -2.92
CA VAL A 51 1.97 -10.73 -3.50
C VAL A 51 1.84 -10.59 -5.01
N VAL A 52 2.53 -9.59 -5.57
CA VAL A 52 2.66 -9.41 -7.01
C VAL A 52 4.10 -9.70 -7.40
N GLN A 53 4.25 -10.51 -8.45
CA GLN A 53 5.54 -10.75 -9.09
C GLN A 53 5.41 -10.28 -10.54
N GLY A 54 6.26 -9.34 -10.95
CA GLY A 54 6.39 -8.97 -12.35
C GLY A 54 7.04 -10.09 -13.16
N MET A 55 7.73 -9.73 -14.25
CA MET A 55 8.55 -10.68 -15.01
C MET A 55 9.55 -11.43 -14.10
N ALA A 56 9.99 -12.61 -14.54
CA ALA A 56 10.71 -13.64 -13.75
C ALA A 56 11.88 -13.15 -12.87
N PHE A 57 12.46 -11.98 -13.15
CA PHE A 57 13.61 -11.40 -12.45
C PHE A 57 13.31 -10.15 -11.61
N ARG A 58 12.05 -9.68 -11.56
CA ARG A 58 11.69 -8.52 -10.74
C ARG A 58 11.45 -8.92 -9.28
N THR A 59 11.85 -8.03 -8.37
CA THR A 59 11.55 -8.15 -6.94
C THR A 59 10.05 -8.23 -6.74
N LYS A 60 9.61 -9.20 -5.95
CA LYS A 60 8.21 -9.31 -5.53
C LYS A 60 7.82 -8.10 -4.69
N SER A 61 6.56 -7.69 -4.78
CA SER A 61 5.97 -6.64 -3.96
C SER A 61 4.71 -7.15 -3.27
N ILE A 62 4.27 -6.42 -2.24
CA ILE A 62 2.96 -6.58 -1.64
C ILE A 62 2.09 -5.46 -2.22
N ALA A 63 1.01 -5.81 -2.91
CA ALA A 63 0.08 -4.86 -3.49
C ALA A 63 -1.15 -4.67 -2.60
N ILE A 64 -1.68 -3.46 -2.55
CA ILE A 64 -2.91 -3.11 -1.84
C ILE A 64 -3.68 -2.02 -2.59
N ASN A 65 -5.00 -2.18 -2.71
CA ASN A 65 -5.86 -1.14 -3.25
C ASN A 65 -6.17 -0.09 -2.20
N ILE A 66 -6.14 1.17 -2.63
CA ILE A 66 -6.54 2.31 -1.83
C ILE A 66 -7.64 3.12 -2.53
N SER A 67 -8.42 3.83 -1.73
CA SER A 67 -9.44 4.78 -2.17
C SER A 67 -9.17 6.14 -1.54
N LEU A 68 -9.23 7.19 -2.34
CA LEU A 68 -8.98 8.57 -1.93
C LEU A 68 -10.31 9.30 -1.76
N PHE A 69 -10.43 10.08 -0.69
CA PHE A 69 -11.62 10.85 -0.36
C PHE A 69 -11.29 12.31 -0.10
N ASP A 70 -12.16 13.21 -0.55
CA ASP A 70 -12.07 14.64 -0.29
C ASP A 70 -12.70 15.03 1.07
N GLU A 71 -12.71 16.33 1.38
CA GLU A 71 -13.25 16.86 2.64
C GLU A 71 -14.76 16.62 2.84
N THR A 72 -15.48 16.21 1.78
CA THR A 72 -16.92 15.91 1.82
C THR A 72 -17.21 14.40 1.91
N ASP A 73 -16.19 13.60 2.19
CA ASP A 73 -16.23 12.13 2.17
C ASP A 73 -16.63 11.55 0.80
N LYS A 74 -16.47 12.34 -0.28
CA LYS A 74 -16.67 11.85 -1.64
C LYS A 74 -15.43 11.11 -2.10
N ASN A 75 -15.60 9.90 -2.63
CA ASN A 75 -14.53 9.19 -3.33
C ASN A 75 -14.13 9.96 -4.59
N ILE A 76 -12.86 10.34 -4.68
CA ILE A 76 -12.31 11.13 -5.80
C ILE A 76 -11.43 10.30 -6.73
N ASP A 77 -10.81 9.22 -6.23
CA ASP A 77 -10.02 8.29 -7.04
C ASP A 77 -9.70 7.01 -6.24
N GLY A 78 -9.10 6.03 -6.88
CA GLY A 78 -8.56 4.83 -6.24
C GLY A 78 -7.58 4.09 -7.15
N PHE A 79 -6.53 3.53 -6.56
CA PHE A 79 -5.50 2.81 -7.30
C PHE A 79 -4.79 1.80 -6.41
N GLU A 80 -3.94 0.99 -7.04
CA GLU A 80 -3.10 0.01 -6.37
C GLU A 80 -1.73 0.62 -6.03
N ILE A 81 -1.28 0.38 -4.80
CA ILE A 81 0.08 0.69 -4.34
C ILE A 81 0.89 -0.59 -4.23
N TYR A 82 2.13 -0.54 -4.71
CA TYR A 82 3.09 -1.63 -4.56
C TYR A 82 4.11 -1.28 -3.49
N VAL A 83 4.12 -2.05 -2.41
CA VAL A 83 5.10 -1.93 -1.33
C VAL A 83 6.18 -2.98 -1.53
N TYR A 84 7.44 -2.55 -1.58
CA TYR A 84 8.59 -3.45 -1.69
C TYR A 84 9.22 -3.65 -0.30
N PRO A 85 8.97 -4.78 0.37
CA PRO A 85 9.56 -5.06 1.67
C PRO A 85 11.00 -5.60 1.54
N ASP A 86 11.66 -5.71 2.68
CA ASP A 86 12.93 -6.41 2.82
C ASP A 86 12.82 -7.93 2.58
N ASN A 87 11.71 -8.53 2.99
CA ASN A 87 11.36 -9.94 2.80
C ASN A 87 9.85 -10.08 2.57
N ILE A 88 9.41 -10.91 1.63
CA ILE A 88 7.98 -11.07 1.31
C ILE A 88 7.23 -11.93 2.33
N SER A 89 7.85 -13.01 2.80
CA SER A 89 7.20 -13.97 3.70
C SER A 89 7.19 -13.48 5.15
N ASN A 90 8.19 -12.69 5.55
CA ASN A 90 8.30 -12.12 6.89
C ASN A 90 8.83 -10.67 6.83
N PRO A 91 8.03 -9.73 6.31
CA PRO A 91 8.44 -8.34 6.12
C PRO A 91 8.66 -7.62 7.44
N THR A 92 9.70 -6.80 7.53
CA THR A 92 9.98 -5.95 8.70
C THR A 92 10.26 -4.50 8.33
N LYS A 93 10.68 -4.22 7.09
CA LYS A 93 11.03 -2.87 6.63
C LYS A 93 10.57 -2.64 5.20
N ILE A 94 10.02 -1.45 4.95
CA ILE A 94 9.76 -0.98 3.58
C ILE A 94 11.05 -0.45 2.95
N LYS A 95 11.45 -1.03 1.82
CA LYS A 95 12.59 -0.58 0.99
C LYS A 95 12.19 0.54 0.04
N SER A 96 11.06 0.39 -0.65
CA SER A 96 10.55 1.36 -1.62
C SER A 96 9.05 1.19 -1.88
N PHE A 97 8.50 2.13 -2.64
CA PHE A 97 7.11 2.14 -3.12
C PHE A 97 7.11 2.30 -4.64
N GLU A 98 6.02 1.86 -5.27
CA GLU A 98 5.63 2.23 -6.63
C GLU A 98 4.13 2.51 -6.62
#